data_AF-A0A813BYN5-F1
#
_entry.id   AF-A0A813BYN5-F1
#
_cell.length_a   1.000
_cell.length_b   1.000
_cell.length_c   1.000
_cell.angle_alpha   90.00
_cell.angle_beta   90.00
_cell.angle_gamma   90.00
#
_symmetry.space_group_name_H-M   'P 1'
#
loop_
_entity.id
_entity.type
_entity.pdbx_description
1 polymer ?
#
loop_
_entity_poly.entity_id
_entity_poly.type
_entity_poly.pdbx_seq_one_letter_code
_entity_poly.pdbx_strand_id
1 'polypeptide(L)'
;MPSLDCPGSHGLQRTTVPEPGRVCDVCDIVLKPGCEAFACQTCDFDVCSACKENGLTKADVQLEKMKKRIDGYTTRPRSYADEGKQAAARALLPAAFLDGARARGGPVLLLELLKWFKSDFFEWVDSPSCEHCSTNASLKHEGMTDPCEEELRYGATRVEAWRCDGCQTLVRFPRYDDPERLLETRRGRCGEWANCFTLIVTALGYQARLVVDWTDHVWTEVWYNDMWHHCDPCEACLDAPLTYEVGWGKKLTYIVAFGQQEVVDVTARYTRDWASVLTRRTALSEEQLAKIIEDADSRLRGPLPAPAWRQQEESQLQKCKTQLEGVCSLSAAELCGRKSGSAEWRQERGELGASLPILESQASTLIDPGCAEVEAIGWFWVLVPGFRGLFGC
;
A
#
# COMPACT_ATOMS: atom_id res chain seq x y z
N MET A 1 11.94 38.32 10.25
CA MET A 1 11.28 37.28 9.44
C MET A 1 10.35 37.97 8.46
N PRO A 2 10.23 37.51 7.20
CA PRO A 2 9.25 38.09 6.28
C PRO A 2 7.85 37.94 6.90
N SER A 3 7.05 39.01 6.90
CA SER A 3 5.67 38.91 7.36
C SER A 3 4.85 38.17 6.30
N LEU A 4 4.17 37.08 6.67
CA LEU A 4 3.22 36.40 5.79
C LEU A 4 2.22 37.40 5.20
N ASP A 5 2.05 37.37 3.88
CA ASP A 5 1.14 38.24 3.15
C ASP A 5 0.37 37.45 2.07
N CYS A 6 -0.67 38.04 1.50
CA CYS A 6 -1.40 37.46 0.37
C CYS A 6 -0.53 37.47 -0.91
N PRO A 7 -0.90 36.68 -1.94
CA PRO A 7 -0.13 36.61 -3.19
C PRO A 7 0.08 37.96 -3.90
N GLY A 8 -0.86 38.90 -3.72
CA GLY A 8 -0.78 40.26 -4.29
C GLY A 8 -0.02 41.26 -3.43
N SER A 9 0.53 40.87 -2.28
CA SER A 9 1.21 41.79 -1.34
C SER A 9 0.35 42.98 -0.89
N HIS A 10 -0.96 42.77 -0.73
CA HIS A 10 -1.92 43.80 -0.31
C HIS A 10 -1.99 43.99 1.22
N GLY A 11 -1.28 43.18 1.99
CA GLY A 11 -1.47 43.05 3.43
C GLY A 11 -2.63 42.11 3.78
N LEU A 12 -2.55 41.55 4.98
CA LEU A 12 -3.61 40.76 5.61
C LEU A 12 -4.22 41.56 6.76
N GLN A 13 -5.54 41.72 6.74
CA GLN A 13 -6.29 42.40 7.79
C GLN A 13 -6.87 41.39 8.77
N ARG A 14 -6.82 41.70 10.07
CA ARG A 14 -7.47 40.88 11.10
C ARG A 14 -8.98 40.91 10.88
N THR A 15 -9.61 39.75 10.92
CA THR A 15 -11.04 39.57 10.73
C THR A 15 -11.58 38.48 11.65
N THR A 16 -12.90 38.39 11.73
CA THR A 16 -13.61 37.27 12.34
C THR A 16 -14.24 36.45 11.24
N VAL A 17 -14.10 35.13 11.30
CA VAL A 17 -14.66 34.21 10.30
C VAL A 17 -16.18 34.38 10.28
N PRO A 18 -16.77 34.90 9.19
CA PRO A 18 -18.17 35.32 9.19
C PRO A 18 -19.14 34.15 9.07
N GLU A 19 -18.77 33.12 8.31
CA GLU A 19 -19.63 31.99 7.98
C GLU A 19 -18.86 30.66 7.93
N PRO A 20 -19.54 29.52 8.05
CA PRO A 20 -18.92 28.20 7.93
C PRO A 20 -18.36 27.98 6.53
N GLY A 21 -17.28 27.19 6.43
CA GLY A 21 -16.74 26.72 5.15
C GLY A 21 -15.54 27.50 4.62
N ARG A 22 -15.15 28.63 5.24
CA ARG A 22 -13.87 29.28 4.95
C ARG A 22 -12.71 28.35 5.34
N VAL A 23 -11.67 28.30 4.52
CA VAL A 23 -10.48 27.49 4.74
C VAL A 23 -9.25 28.38 4.76
N CYS A 24 -8.24 28.01 5.53
CA CYS A 24 -6.96 28.70 5.44
C CYS A 24 -6.25 28.33 4.14
N ASP A 25 -5.88 29.30 3.30
CA ASP A 25 -5.18 29.05 2.03
C ASP A 25 -3.74 28.51 2.19
N VAL A 26 -3.20 28.66 3.40
CA VAL A 26 -1.85 28.20 3.76
C VAL A 26 -1.85 26.75 4.23
N CYS A 27 -2.76 26.37 5.14
CA CYS A 27 -2.75 25.04 5.76
C CYS A 27 -3.97 24.16 5.45
N ASP A 28 -4.93 24.68 4.69
CA ASP A 28 -6.18 24.03 4.26
C ASP A 28 -7.10 23.61 5.42
N ILE A 29 -6.87 24.12 6.64
CA ILE A 29 -7.76 23.85 7.78
C ILE A 29 -9.05 24.65 7.63
N VAL A 30 -10.18 24.01 7.94
CA VAL A 30 -11.48 24.69 8.02
C VAL A 30 -11.48 25.65 9.20
N LEU A 31 -11.74 26.92 8.92
CA LEU A 31 -11.83 27.97 9.91
C LEU A 31 -13.21 27.93 10.58
N LYS A 32 -13.23 27.93 11.91
CA LYS A 32 -14.48 27.92 12.67
C LYS A 32 -15.12 29.32 12.65
N PRO A 33 -16.43 29.44 12.40
CA PRO A 33 -17.15 30.71 12.51
C PRO A 33 -16.93 31.36 13.87
N GLY A 34 -16.77 32.69 13.89
CA GLY A 34 -16.53 33.45 15.12
C GLY A 34 -15.09 33.42 15.63
N CYS A 35 -14.20 32.59 15.07
CA CYS A 35 -12.78 32.61 15.40
C CYS A 35 -12.05 33.77 14.70
N GLU A 36 -10.95 34.21 15.29
CA GLU A 36 -10.04 35.18 14.67
C GLU A 36 -9.31 34.53 13.49
N ALA A 37 -9.21 35.29 12.40
CA ALA A 37 -8.44 34.96 11.20
C ALA A 37 -7.87 36.24 10.58
N PHE A 38 -7.09 36.09 9.52
CA PHE A 38 -6.56 37.19 8.74
C PHE A 38 -6.97 37.00 7.29
N ALA A 39 -7.47 38.05 6.65
CA ALA A 39 -7.96 37.96 5.28
C ALA A 39 -7.46 39.12 4.41
N CYS A 40 -7.23 38.84 3.13
CA CYS A 40 -7.14 39.84 2.08
C CYS A 40 -8.39 39.73 1.20
N GLN A 41 -9.23 40.76 1.22
CA GLN A 41 -10.44 40.78 0.39
C GLN A 41 -10.14 40.85 -1.10
N THR A 42 -9.06 41.52 -1.50
CA THR A 42 -8.67 41.67 -2.92
C THR A 42 -8.25 40.35 -3.56
N CYS A 43 -7.55 39.49 -2.80
CA CYS A 43 -7.06 38.21 -3.29
C CYS A 43 -7.95 37.03 -2.91
N ASP A 44 -9.03 37.26 -2.17
CA ASP A 44 -9.80 36.23 -1.46
C ASP A 44 -8.89 35.21 -0.77
N PHE A 45 -8.01 35.73 0.10
CA PHE A 45 -6.96 34.94 0.74
C PHE A 45 -7.11 34.97 2.25
N ASP A 46 -7.46 33.83 2.84
CA ASP A 46 -7.71 33.64 4.26
C ASP A 46 -6.59 32.85 4.95
N VAL A 47 -6.24 33.29 6.14
CA VAL A 47 -5.13 32.74 6.93
C VAL A 47 -5.57 32.57 8.38
N CYS A 48 -5.38 31.38 8.95
CA CYS A 48 -5.62 31.16 10.37
C CYS A 48 -4.59 31.90 11.24
N SER A 49 -4.95 32.24 12.48
CA SER A 49 -4.02 32.94 13.40
C SER A 49 -2.68 32.20 13.56
N ALA A 50 -2.70 30.87 13.65
CA ALA A 50 -1.48 30.08 13.78
C ALA A 50 -0.52 30.26 12.58
N CYS A 51 -1.02 30.24 11.35
CA CYS A 51 -0.18 30.46 10.16
C CYS A 51 0.37 31.90 10.13
N LYS A 52 -0.46 32.89 10.50
CA LYS A 52 -0.05 34.30 10.52
C LYS A 52 1.00 34.60 11.58
N GLU A 53 0.82 34.11 12.80
CA GLU A 53 1.72 34.33 13.93
C GLU A 53 3.08 33.67 13.73
N ASN A 54 3.10 32.47 13.15
CA ASN A 54 4.34 31.74 12.86
C ASN A 54 4.99 32.14 11.52
N GLY A 55 4.35 33.03 10.75
CA GLY A 55 4.86 33.46 9.45
C GLY A 55 4.97 32.33 8.41
N LEU A 56 4.10 31.33 8.49
CA LEU A 56 4.17 30.13 7.65
C LEU A 56 3.69 30.41 6.23
N THR A 57 4.46 29.96 5.24
CA THR A 57 4.01 29.91 3.84
C THR A 57 3.31 28.59 3.54
N LYS A 58 2.58 28.54 2.41
CA LYS A 58 1.98 27.29 1.94
C LYS A 58 3.04 26.22 1.71
N ALA A 59 4.21 26.60 1.19
CA ALA A 59 5.34 25.71 0.99
C ALA A 59 5.86 25.13 2.32
N ASP A 60 5.98 25.94 3.37
CA ASP A 60 6.41 25.46 4.69
C ASP A 60 5.44 24.42 5.27
N VAL A 61 4.14 24.67 5.12
CA VAL A 61 3.11 23.72 5.59
C VAL A 61 3.11 22.45 4.77
N GLN A 62 3.24 22.51 3.44
CA GLN A 62 3.34 21.30 2.61
C GLN A 62 4.60 20.49 2.93
N LEU A 63 5.71 21.16 3.21
CA LEU A 63 6.96 20.53 3.63
C LEU A 63 6.77 19.76 4.93
N GLU A 64 6.17 20.39 5.94
CA GLU A 64 5.90 19.75 7.22
C GLU A 64 4.86 18.62 7.10
N LYS A 65 3.81 18.79 6.28
CA LYS A 65 2.82 17.74 5.98
C LYS A 65 3.50 16.52 5.34
N MET A 66 4.37 16.73 4.35
CA MET A 66 5.10 15.65 3.68
C MET A 66 6.04 14.93 4.65
N LYS A 67 6.81 15.70 5.43
CA LYS A 67 7.73 15.15 6.45
C LYS A 67 6.99 14.28 7.46
N LYS A 68 5.89 14.79 8.05
CA LYS A 68 5.05 14.02 8.98
C LYS A 68 4.50 12.75 8.35
N ARG A 69 4.08 12.81 7.08
CA ARG A 69 3.56 11.64 6.37
C ARG A 69 4.63 10.59 6.16
N ILE A 70 5.83 10.97 5.72
CA ILE A 70 6.98 10.06 5.56
C ILE A 70 7.37 9.48 6.93
N ASP A 71 7.59 10.32 7.93
CA ASP A 71 7.99 9.89 9.28
C ASP A 71 6.97 8.92 9.89
N GLY A 72 5.68 9.15 9.67
CA GLY A 72 4.60 8.26 10.15
C GLY A 72 4.66 6.83 9.62
N TYR A 73 5.26 6.61 8.44
CA TYR A 73 5.45 5.26 7.88
C TYR A 73 6.79 4.62 8.28
N THR A 74 7.80 5.40 8.68
CA THR A 74 9.12 4.88 9.05
C THR A 74 9.13 3.96 10.27
N THR A 75 8.06 3.99 11.08
CA THR A 75 7.92 3.14 12.27
C THR A 75 7.42 1.74 11.94
N ARG A 76 6.63 1.56 10.88
CA ARG A 76 6.03 0.25 10.53
C ARG A 76 7.08 -0.83 10.25
N PRO A 77 8.12 -0.58 9.43
CA PRO A 77 9.12 -1.60 9.14
C PRO A 77 9.86 -2.14 10.37
N ARG A 78 9.91 -1.38 11.47
CA ARG A 78 10.48 -1.85 12.75
C ARG A 78 9.67 -2.98 13.35
N SER A 79 8.34 -2.96 13.16
CA SER A 79 7.48 -4.04 13.65
C SER A 79 7.68 -5.34 12.88
N TYR A 80 8.13 -5.30 11.63
CA TYR A 80 8.43 -6.52 10.86
C TYR A 80 9.74 -7.18 11.32
N ALA A 81 10.65 -6.39 11.90
CA ALA A 81 11.90 -6.88 12.46
C ALA A 81 11.77 -7.50 13.86
N ASP A 82 10.57 -7.44 14.47
CA ASP A 82 10.33 -8.06 15.77
C ASP A 82 10.30 -9.59 15.64
N GLU A 83 11.22 -10.26 16.33
CA GLU A 83 11.39 -11.71 16.24
C GLU A 83 10.18 -12.49 16.81
N GLY A 84 9.49 -11.93 17.80
CA GLY A 84 8.26 -12.53 18.35
C GLY A 84 7.15 -12.53 17.29
N LYS A 85 6.96 -11.40 16.61
CA LYS A 85 5.98 -11.28 15.52
C LYS A 85 6.33 -12.16 14.33
N GLN A 86 7.61 -12.25 13.97
CA GLN A 86 8.04 -13.18 12.92
C GLN A 86 7.84 -14.64 13.32
N ALA A 87 8.09 -15.00 14.58
CA ALA A 87 7.82 -16.35 15.09
C ALA A 87 6.33 -16.68 15.05
N ALA A 88 5.46 -15.74 15.43
CA ALA A 88 4.01 -15.87 15.31
C ALA A 88 3.58 -16.07 13.85
N ALA A 89 4.14 -15.30 12.92
CA ALA A 89 3.87 -15.47 11.48
C ALA A 89 4.30 -16.85 10.98
N ARG A 90 5.52 -17.29 11.31
CA ARG A 90 6.04 -18.62 10.92
C ARG A 90 5.21 -19.77 11.48
N ALA A 91 4.64 -19.63 12.68
CA ALA A 91 3.79 -20.64 13.29
C ALA A 91 2.48 -20.88 12.53
N LEU A 92 2.04 -19.90 11.73
CA LEU A 92 0.81 -19.99 10.92
C LEU A 92 1.07 -20.45 9.48
N LEU A 93 2.33 -20.44 9.03
CA LEU A 93 2.70 -20.79 7.66
C LEU A 93 2.73 -22.31 7.46
N PRO A 94 2.14 -22.83 6.36
CA PRO A 94 2.37 -24.19 5.93
C PRO A 94 3.86 -24.55 5.81
N ALA A 95 4.24 -25.75 6.23
CA ALA A 95 5.65 -26.20 6.26
C ALA A 95 6.34 -26.09 4.88
N ALA A 96 5.59 -26.30 3.79
CA ALA A 96 6.09 -26.15 2.43
C ALA A 96 6.68 -24.76 2.14
N PHE A 97 6.10 -23.68 2.70
CA PHE A 97 6.65 -22.33 2.53
C PHE A 97 7.95 -22.15 3.30
N LEU A 98 8.05 -22.72 4.50
CA LEU A 98 9.26 -22.67 5.33
C LEU A 98 10.41 -23.44 4.68
N ASP A 99 10.13 -24.64 4.17
CA ASP A 99 11.11 -25.47 3.48
C ASP A 99 11.51 -24.86 2.13
N GLY A 100 10.55 -24.33 1.36
CA GLY A 100 10.80 -23.63 0.11
C GLY A 100 11.69 -22.40 0.27
N ALA A 101 11.42 -21.58 1.30
CA ALA A 101 12.24 -20.42 1.61
C ALA A 101 13.69 -20.81 1.94
N ARG A 102 13.87 -21.88 2.73
CA ARG A 102 15.21 -22.42 3.08
C ARG A 102 15.95 -23.00 1.87
N ALA A 103 15.23 -23.65 0.95
CA ALA A 103 15.84 -24.44 -0.11
C ALA A 103 16.35 -23.61 -1.28
N ARG A 104 15.66 -22.54 -1.69
CA ARG A 104 16.00 -21.64 -2.82
C ARG A 104 14.84 -20.64 -3.04
N GLY A 105 14.51 -19.81 -2.04
CA GLY A 105 13.45 -18.82 -2.17
C GLY A 105 13.49 -18.08 -3.53
N GLY A 106 12.32 -17.78 -4.11
CA GLY A 106 12.27 -17.25 -5.48
C GLY A 106 10.85 -16.90 -5.95
N PRO A 107 10.69 -16.53 -7.23
CA PRO A 107 9.43 -15.99 -7.75
C PRO A 107 8.26 -16.99 -7.66
N VAL A 108 8.54 -18.29 -7.81
CA VAL A 108 7.52 -19.34 -7.66
C VAL A 108 6.96 -19.38 -6.24
N LEU A 109 7.84 -19.38 -5.23
CA LEU A 109 7.44 -19.39 -3.83
C LEU A 109 6.62 -18.14 -3.48
N LEU A 110 7.05 -16.97 -3.94
CA LEU A 110 6.33 -15.72 -3.71
C LEU A 110 4.96 -15.71 -4.38
N LEU A 111 4.85 -16.23 -5.61
CA LEU A 111 3.57 -16.33 -6.31
C LEU A 111 2.62 -17.32 -5.61
N GLU A 112 3.12 -18.46 -5.15
CA GLU A 112 2.33 -19.42 -4.36
C GLU A 112 1.89 -18.83 -3.02
N LEU A 113 2.77 -18.06 -2.36
CA LEU A 113 2.46 -17.37 -1.12
C LEU A 113 1.41 -16.27 -1.33
N LEU A 114 1.51 -15.49 -2.40
CA LEU A 114 0.51 -14.48 -2.77
C LEU A 114 -0.86 -15.11 -3.02
N LYS A 115 -0.89 -16.26 -3.71
CA LYS A 115 -2.12 -17.04 -3.93
C LYS A 115 -2.72 -17.48 -2.60
N TRP A 116 -1.96 -18.22 -1.80
CA TRP A 116 -2.38 -18.71 -0.49
C TRP A 116 -2.86 -17.58 0.43
N PHE A 117 -2.12 -16.46 0.46
CA PHE A 117 -2.49 -15.32 1.29
C PHE A 117 -3.87 -14.79 0.92
N LYS A 118 -4.14 -14.67 -0.39
CA LYS A 118 -5.40 -14.15 -0.92
C LYS A 118 -6.57 -15.13 -0.85
N SER A 119 -6.35 -16.42 -1.09
CA SER A 119 -7.43 -17.41 -1.17
C SER A 119 -7.73 -18.12 0.15
N ASP A 120 -6.73 -18.28 1.02
CA ASP A 120 -6.82 -19.18 2.18
C ASP A 120 -6.58 -18.47 3.51
N PHE A 121 -5.71 -17.46 3.54
CA PHE A 121 -5.28 -16.85 4.79
C PHE A 121 -6.01 -15.57 5.17
N PHE A 122 -6.22 -14.63 4.23
CA PHE A 122 -6.66 -13.26 4.53
C PHE A 122 -7.92 -12.87 3.74
N GLU A 123 -8.83 -12.15 4.38
CA GLU A 123 -10.14 -11.79 3.84
C GLU A 123 -10.27 -10.28 3.56
N TRP A 124 -10.93 -9.94 2.46
CA TRP A 124 -11.23 -8.57 2.09
C TRP A 124 -12.54 -8.13 2.75
N VAL A 125 -12.53 -6.96 3.39
CA VAL A 125 -13.71 -6.41 4.09
C VAL A 125 -14.11 -5.08 3.48
N ASP A 126 -15.16 -5.09 2.65
CA ASP A 126 -15.85 -3.85 2.26
C ASP A 126 -16.70 -3.31 3.42
N SER A 127 -17.55 -4.18 3.98
CA SER A 127 -18.37 -3.97 5.16
C SER A 127 -18.26 -5.17 6.10
N PRO A 128 -18.13 -4.99 7.42
CA PRO A 128 -18.01 -6.09 8.37
C PRO A 128 -19.33 -6.87 8.49
N SER A 129 -19.26 -8.13 8.94
CA SER A 129 -20.44 -8.94 9.27
C SER A 129 -20.88 -8.73 10.72
N CYS A 130 -22.17 -8.98 11.01
CA CYS A 130 -22.68 -8.94 12.37
C CYS A 130 -22.58 -10.33 13.03
N GLU A 131 -21.78 -10.44 14.09
CA GLU A 131 -21.59 -11.72 14.81
C GLU A 131 -22.74 -12.02 15.79
N HIS A 132 -23.59 -11.04 16.09
CA HIS A 132 -24.68 -11.17 17.07
C HIS A 132 -25.97 -11.75 16.48
N CYS A 133 -26.19 -11.60 15.18
CA CYS A 133 -27.36 -12.17 14.52
C CYS A 133 -26.93 -13.06 13.36
N SER A 134 -27.49 -14.27 13.29
CA SER A 134 -27.24 -15.22 12.21
C SER A 134 -27.92 -14.83 10.89
N THR A 135 -28.57 -13.68 10.84
CA THR A 135 -29.11 -13.11 9.61
C THR A 135 -27.98 -12.40 8.86
N ASN A 136 -27.81 -12.67 7.56
CA ASN A 136 -27.01 -11.88 6.63
C ASN A 136 -27.63 -10.47 6.41
N ALA A 137 -27.95 -9.79 7.50
CA ALA A 137 -28.55 -8.47 7.48
C ALA A 137 -27.52 -7.46 7.00
N SER A 138 -27.97 -6.47 6.23
CA SER A 138 -27.14 -5.34 5.83
C SER A 138 -26.61 -4.59 7.05
N LEU A 139 -25.40 -4.08 6.93
CA LEU A 139 -24.84 -3.12 7.88
C LEU A 139 -24.78 -1.75 7.25
N LYS A 140 -25.22 -0.75 8.01
CA LYS A 140 -25.15 0.66 7.63
C LYS A 140 -23.95 1.32 8.31
N HIS A 141 -23.09 1.96 7.53
CA HIS A 141 -21.96 2.73 8.07
C HIS A 141 -22.46 3.98 8.81
N GLU A 142 -22.13 4.11 10.09
CA GLU A 142 -22.46 5.25 10.96
C GLU A 142 -21.31 6.26 11.08
N GLY A 143 -20.17 6.00 10.43
CA GLY A 143 -18.98 6.85 10.48
C GLY A 143 -17.90 6.28 11.38
N MET A 144 -17.13 7.17 12.02
CA MET A 144 -16.03 6.78 12.92
C MET A 144 -16.47 6.85 14.38
N THR A 145 -15.91 5.97 15.21
CA THR A 145 -16.07 5.98 16.67
C THR A 145 -14.71 5.99 17.34
N ASP A 146 -14.66 6.47 18.58
CA ASP A 146 -13.41 6.52 19.34
C ASP A 146 -12.90 5.10 19.63
N PRO A 147 -11.58 4.85 19.49
CA PRO A 147 -11.01 3.56 19.80
C PRO A 147 -11.01 3.29 21.30
N CYS A 148 -11.24 2.04 21.70
CA CYS A 148 -11.07 1.60 23.08
C CYS A 148 -9.60 1.35 23.42
N GLU A 149 -9.29 1.14 24.70
CA GLU A 149 -7.92 0.90 25.16
C GLU A 149 -7.27 -0.33 24.52
N GLU A 150 -8.05 -1.39 24.28
CA GLU A 150 -7.56 -2.60 23.60
C GLU A 150 -7.26 -2.33 22.12
N GLU A 151 -8.13 -1.60 21.43
CA GLU A 151 -7.94 -1.24 20.02
C GLU A 151 -6.70 -0.36 19.84
N LEU A 152 -6.51 0.63 20.73
CA LEU A 152 -5.32 1.48 20.75
C LEU A 152 -4.03 0.70 21.01
N ARG A 153 -4.07 -0.34 21.86
CA ARG A 153 -2.91 -1.20 22.15
C ARG A 153 -2.36 -1.86 20.90
N TYR A 154 -3.21 -2.18 19.93
CA TYR A 154 -2.85 -2.78 18.64
C TYR A 154 -2.79 -1.74 17.50
N GLY A 155 -2.64 -0.46 17.84
CA GLY A 155 -2.43 0.61 16.87
C GLY A 155 -3.67 1.06 16.09
N ALA A 156 -4.87 0.60 16.46
CA ALA A 156 -6.10 1.06 15.80
C ALA A 156 -6.50 2.45 16.29
N THR A 157 -6.00 3.49 15.61
CA THR A 157 -6.37 4.90 15.86
C THR A 157 -7.67 5.30 15.17
N ARG A 158 -8.18 4.47 14.26
CA ARG A 158 -9.42 4.67 13.52
C ARG A 158 -10.30 3.44 13.67
N VAL A 159 -11.56 3.64 14.03
CA VAL A 159 -12.55 2.57 14.18
C VAL A 159 -13.81 2.95 13.44
N GLU A 160 -14.19 2.15 12.46
CA GLU A 160 -15.44 2.33 11.73
C GLU A 160 -16.60 1.76 12.54
N ALA A 161 -17.69 2.51 12.65
CA ALA A 161 -18.92 2.13 13.34
C ALA A 161 -19.97 1.71 12.32
N TRP A 162 -20.55 0.54 12.53
CA TRP A 162 -21.55 -0.04 11.64
C TRP A 162 -22.78 -0.49 12.42
N ARG A 163 -23.97 -0.16 11.94
CA ARG A 163 -25.24 -0.58 12.53
C ARG A 163 -25.79 -1.77 11.78
N CYS A 164 -26.03 -2.88 12.48
CA CYS A 164 -26.76 -4.00 11.89
C CYS A 164 -28.24 -3.68 11.78
N ASP A 165 -28.84 -3.79 10.58
CA ASP A 165 -30.27 -3.53 10.39
C ASP A 165 -31.16 -4.61 11.07
N GLY A 166 -30.66 -5.85 11.18
CA GLY A 166 -31.41 -6.97 11.74
C GLY A 166 -31.56 -6.93 13.27
N CYS A 167 -30.45 -6.77 13.99
CA CYS A 167 -30.45 -6.78 15.47
C CYS A 167 -30.11 -5.44 16.12
N GLN A 168 -29.88 -4.38 15.32
CA GLN A 168 -29.53 -3.05 15.79
C GLN A 168 -28.24 -2.98 16.62
N THR A 169 -27.41 -4.02 16.62
CA THR A 169 -26.13 -4.03 17.34
C THR A 169 -25.09 -3.16 16.63
N LEU A 170 -24.25 -2.49 17.42
CA LEU A 170 -23.11 -1.73 16.92
C LEU A 170 -21.98 -2.71 16.63
N VAL A 171 -21.60 -2.83 15.37
CA VAL A 171 -20.43 -3.57 14.93
C VAL A 171 -19.28 -2.58 14.76
N ARG A 172 -18.15 -2.87 15.41
CA ARG A 172 -16.93 -2.07 15.35
C ARG A 172 -15.97 -2.72 14.36
N PHE A 173 -15.33 -1.91 13.53
CA PHE A 173 -14.28 -2.37 12.62
C PHE A 173 -13.01 -1.52 12.83
N PRO A 174 -12.14 -1.94 13.77
CA PRO A 174 -10.87 -1.26 14.05
C PRO A 174 -9.88 -1.45 12.90
N ARG A 175 -9.22 -0.37 12.49
CA ARG A 175 -8.16 -0.37 11.46
C ARG A 175 -6.81 -0.58 12.14
N TYR A 176 -6.46 -1.84 12.39
CA TYR A 176 -5.25 -2.20 13.12
C TYR A 176 -3.97 -1.96 12.30
N ASP A 177 -2.98 -1.34 12.96
CA ASP A 177 -1.64 -1.12 12.40
C ASP A 177 -0.62 -2.15 12.92
N ASP A 178 -0.93 -2.89 13.98
CA ASP A 178 -0.07 -3.97 14.47
C ASP A 178 -0.20 -5.23 13.58
N PRO A 179 0.86 -5.65 12.87
CA PRO A 179 0.79 -6.81 11.98
C PRO A 179 0.60 -8.14 12.72
N GLU A 180 0.98 -8.25 13.99
CA GLU A 180 0.71 -9.45 14.78
C GLU A 180 -0.79 -9.62 15.04
N ARG A 181 -1.49 -8.52 15.35
CA ARG A 181 -2.95 -8.54 15.46
C ARG A 181 -3.62 -8.92 14.15
N LEU A 182 -3.04 -8.55 13.02
CA LEU A 182 -3.57 -8.91 11.70
C LEU A 182 -3.41 -10.41 11.38
N LEU A 183 -2.42 -11.10 11.97
CA LEU A 183 -2.32 -12.57 11.87
C LEU A 183 -3.50 -13.29 12.53
N GLU A 184 -4.09 -12.66 13.55
CA GLU A 184 -5.27 -13.17 14.27
C GLU A 184 -6.58 -12.77 13.57
N THR A 185 -6.75 -11.48 13.22
CA THR A 185 -8.00 -10.99 12.64
C THR A 185 -8.18 -11.43 11.19
N ARG A 186 -7.07 -11.64 10.46
CA ARG A 186 -7.02 -12.16 9.08
C ARG A 186 -7.94 -11.45 8.09
N ARG A 187 -8.21 -10.17 8.32
CA ARG A 187 -9.17 -9.43 7.51
C ARG A 187 -8.86 -7.95 7.48
N GLY A 188 -9.21 -7.29 6.38
CA GLY A 188 -9.02 -5.85 6.22
C GLY A 188 -9.13 -5.38 4.78
N ARG A 189 -8.49 -4.23 4.50
CA ARG A 189 -8.36 -3.66 3.15
C ARG A 189 -6.87 -3.55 2.80
N CYS A 190 -6.52 -2.89 1.70
CA CYS A 190 -5.14 -2.88 1.18
C CYS A 190 -4.08 -2.54 2.25
N GLY A 191 -4.38 -1.59 3.15
CA GLY A 191 -3.57 -1.27 4.33
C GLY A 191 -3.18 -2.50 5.16
N GLU A 192 -4.17 -3.22 5.68
CA GLU A 192 -3.98 -4.40 6.51
C GLU A 192 -3.37 -5.57 5.73
N TRP A 193 -3.80 -5.75 4.48
CA TRP A 193 -3.28 -6.79 3.59
C TRP A 193 -1.77 -6.64 3.37
N ALA A 194 -1.31 -5.47 2.93
CA ALA A 194 0.11 -5.22 2.70
C ALA A 194 0.92 -5.26 4.00
N ASN A 195 0.38 -4.74 5.11
CA ASN A 195 1.03 -4.75 6.42
C ASN A 195 1.30 -6.18 6.91
N CYS A 196 0.26 -7.03 6.91
CA CYS A 196 0.38 -8.43 7.32
C CYS A 196 1.26 -9.24 6.37
N PHE A 197 1.10 -9.07 5.05
CA PHE A 197 1.91 -9.78 4.07
C PHE A 197 3.40 -9.42 4.19
N THR A 198 3.72 -8.13 4.43
CA THR A 198 5.11 -7.69 4.62
C THR A 198 5.75 -8.39 5.83
N LEU A 199 5.03 -8.53 6.95
CA LEU A 199 5.53 -9.31 8.10
C LEU A 199 5.81 -10.77 7.71
N ILE A 200 4.91 -11.40 6.95
CA ILE A 200 5.04 -12.81 6.55
C ILE A 200 6.29 -13.04 5.67
N VAL A 201 6.51 -12.20 4.65
CA VAL A 201 7.70 -12.35 3.79
C VAL A 201 8.99 -12.04 4.55
N THR A 202 8.97 -11.09 5.47
CA THR A 202 10.11 -10.84 6.37
C THR A 202 10.38 -12.04 7.29
N ALA A 203 9.32 -12.67 7.83
CA ALA A 203 9.44 -13.84 8.69
C ALA A 203 9.99 -15.09 7.95
N LEU A 204 9.82 -15.16 6.63
CA LEU A 204 10.44 -16.14 5.74
C LEU A 204 11.91 -15.83 5.41
N GLY A 205 12.45 -14.70 5.88
CA GLY A 205 13.84 -14.30 5.70
C GLY A 205 14.10 -13.38 4.50
N TYR A 206 13.07 -12.92 3.80
CA TYR A 206 13.25 -11.94 2.73
C TYR A 206 13.47 -10.53 3.28
N GLN A 207 14.30 -9.75 2.59
CA GLN A 207 14.27 -8.30 2.77
C GLN A 207 13.02 -7.75 2.07
N ALA A 208 12.24 -6.96 2.79
CA ALA A 208 10.97 -6.45 2.31
C ALA A 208 10.77 -4.98 2.68
N ARG A 209 9.98 -4.29 1.85
CA ARG A 209 9.55 -2.91 2.04
C ARG A 209 8.04 -2.84 1.98
N LEU A 210 7.46 -2.00 2.83
CA LEU A 210 6.09 -1.54 2.65
C LEU A 210 6.12 -0.37 1.66
N VAL A 211 5.41 -0.48 0.54
CA VAL A 211 5.33 0.57 -0.48
C VAL A 211 4.00 1.29 -0.34
N VAL A 212 4.07 2.62 -0.32
CA VAL A 212 2.89 3.48 -0.13
C VAL A 212 2.74 4.41 -1.32
N ASP A 213 1.62 4.29 -2.01
CA ASP A 213 1.16 5.21 -3.04
C ASP A 213 0.26 6.27 -2.41
N TRP A 214 0.61 7.54 -2.62
CA TRP A 214 -0.14 8.66 -2.05
C TRP A 214 -1.57 8.76 -2.56
N THR A 215 -1.88 8.11 -3.69
CA THR A 215 -3.20 8.01 -4.30
C THR A 215 -4.03 6.83 -3.78
N ASP A 216 -3.84 6.50 -2.49
CA ASP A 216 -4.66 5.56 -1.71
C ASP A 216 -4.50 4.09 -2.12
N HIS A 217 -3.25 3.62 -2.17
CA HIS A 217 -2.95 2.18 -2.27
C HIS A 217 -1.61 1.85 -1.60
N VAL A 218 -1.45 0.59 -1.18
CA VAL A 218 -0.23 0.09 -0.56
C VAL A 218 0.03 -1.36 -0.97
N TRP A 219 1.30 -1.74 -1.05
CA TRP A 219 1.73 -3.09 -1.40
C TRP A 219 3.12 -3.37 -0.81
N THR A 220 3.75 -4.47 -1.24
CA THR A 220 5.04 -4.92 -0.72
C THR A 220 6.07 -5.01 -1.84
N GLU A 221 7.31 -4.63 -1.55
CA GLU A 221 8.47 -4.91 -2.40
C GLU A 221 9.33 -5.95 -1.71
N VAL A 222 9.80 -6.96 -2.44
CA VAL A 222 10.62 -8.06 -1.91
C VAL A 222 11.93 -8.13 -2.68
N TRP A 223 13.05 -8.23 -1.96
CA TRP A 223 14.37 -8.37 -2.58
C TRP A 223 14.75 -9.84 -2.77
N TYR A 224 15.05 -10.21 -4.00
CA TYR A 224 15.70 -11.48 -4.34
C TYR A 224 16.44 -11.33 -5.69
N ASN A 225 17.42 -12.20 -5.97
CA ASN A 225 18.20 -12.18 -7.22
C ASN A 225 18.71 -10.78 -7.62
N ASP A 226 19.24 -10.05 -6.64
CA ASP A 226 19.82 -8.72 -6.79
C ASP A 226 18.87 -7.64 -7.36
N MET A 227 17.55 -7.80 -7.18
CA MET A 227 16.54 -6.81 -7.59
C MET A 227 15.36 -6.72 -6.62
N TRP A 228 14.67 -5.57 -6.65
CA TRP A 228 13.40 -5.37 -5.95
C TRP A 228 12.24 -5.79 -6.84
N HIS A 229 11.40 -6.65 -6.30
CA HIS A 229 10.26 -7.25 -6.97
C HIS A 229 8.95 -6.75 -6.37
N HIS A 230 8.04 -6.29 -7.22
CA HIS A 230 6.73 -5.80 -6.81
C HIS A 230 5.84 -6.98 -6.40
N CYS A 231 5.22 -6.91 -5.23
CA CYS A 231 4.29 -7.91 -4.70
C CYS A 231 3.02 -7.22 -4.20
N ASP A 232 1.90 -7.42 -4.89
CA ASP A 232 0.59 -6.96 -4.42
C ASP A 232 -0.25 -8.14 -3.90
N PRO A 233 -0.39 -8.30 -2.57
CA PRO A 233 -1.18 -9.38 -1.99
C PRO A 233 -2.67 -9.23 -2.23
N CYS A 234 -3.18 -8.00 -2.42
CA CYS A 234 -4.60 -7.76 -2.69
C CYS A 234 -4.98 -8.31 -4.06
N GLU A 235 -4.07 -8.23 -5.02
CA GLU A 235 -4.29 -8.66 -6.40
C GLU A 235 -3.69 -10.03 -6.70
N ALA A 236 -2.94 -10.61 -5.73
CA ALA A 236 -2.09 -11.79 -5.89
C ALA A 236 -1.20 -11.66 -7.14
N CYS A 237 -0.44 -10.57 -7.19
CA CYS A 237 0.27 -10.12 -8.37
C CYS A 237 1.75 -9.90 -8.07
N LEU A 238 2.64 -10.51 -8.86
CA LEU A 238 4.11 -10.42 -8.74
C LEU A 238 4.70 -9.71 -9.97
N ASP A 239 5.68 -8.81 -9.81
CA ASP A 239 6.44 -8.20 -10.91
C ASP A 239 5.60 -7.57 -12.04
N ALA A 240 4.55 -6.83 -11.64
CA ALA A 240 3.66 -6.12 -12.54
C ALA A 240 3.48 -4.66 -12.08
N PRO A 241 4.57 -3.87 -11.98
CA PRO A 241 4.52 -2.54 -11.38
C PRO A 241 3.61 -1.57 -12.15
N LEU A 242 3.38 -1.77 -13.45
CA LEU A 242 2.50 -0.89 -14.23
C LEU A 242 1.01 -1.22 -14.07
N THR A 243 0.62 -2.19 -13.24
CA THR A 243 -0.80 -2.53 -12.99
C THR A 243 -1.62 -1.33 -12.51
N TYR A 244 -1.01 -0.42 -11.76
CA TYR A 244 -1.70 0.75 -11.19
C TYR A 244 -1.92 1.85 -12.23
N GLU A 245 -0.88 2.23 -12.97
CA GLU A 245 -0.98 3.29 -13.97
C GLU A 245 -1.75 2.84 -15.22
N VAL A 246 -1.44 1.63 -15.71
CA VAL A 246 -1.98 1.13 -16.97
C VAL A 246 -3.26 0.35 -16.74
N GLY A 247 -3.22 -0.66 -15.87
CA GLY A 247 -4.37 -1.53 -15.61
C GLY A 247 -5.53 -0.79 -14.97
N TRP A 248 -5.24 -0.02 -13.91
CA TRP A 248 -6.28 0.71 -13.15
C TRP A 248 -6.47 2.15 -13.65
N GLY A 249 -5.57 2.68 -14.49
CA GLY A 249 -5.66 4.04 -14.99
C GLY A 249 -5.32 5.13 -13.96
N LYS A 250 -4.67 4.77 -12.83
CA LYS A 250 -4.39 5.72 -11.74
C LYS A 250 -3.49 6.86 -12.21
N LYS A 251 -3.78 8.07 -11.73
CA LYS A 251 -2.93 9.25 -11.93
C LYS A 251 -1.96 9.40 -10.78
N LEU A 252 -0.89 8.61 -10.83
CA LEU A 252 0.11 8.50 -9.76
C LEU A 252 0.82 9.83 -9.49
N THR A 253 1.26 10.01 -8.24
CA THR A 253 1.97 11.22 -7.77
C THR A 253 3.28 10.85 -7.08
N TYR A 254 3.19 10.35 -5.85
CA TYR A 254 4.32 9.93 -5.03
C TYR A 254 4.11 8.46 -4.64
N ILE A 255 5.18 7.67 -4.73
CA ILE A 255 5.23 6.30 -4.26
C ILE A 255 6.57 6.09 -3.57
N VAL A 256 6.55 5.74 -2.30
CA VAL A 256 7.73 5.65 -1.45
C VAL A 256 7.72 4.31 -0.75
N ALA A 257 8.87 3.67 -0.76
CA ALA A 257 9.10 2.40 -0.13
C ALA A 257 9.78 2.60 1.23
N PHE A 258 9.30 1.89 2.24
CA PHE A 258 9.77 1.94 3.61
C PHE A 258 10.28 0.56 4.02
N GLY A 259 11.60 0.45 4.21
CA GLY A 259 12.26 -0.73 4.76
C GLY A 259 12.75 -0.48 6.19
N GLN A 260 13.33 -1.51 6.82
CA GLN A 260 13.81 -1.40 8.21
C GLN A 260 14.87 -0.29 8.40
N GLN A 261 15.72 -0.08 7.40
CA GLN A 261 16.84 0.85 7.44
C GLN A 261 16.90 1.73 6.18
N GLU A 262 15.77 1.91 5.50
CA GLU A 262 15.73 2.66 4.25
C GLU A 262 14.39 3.30 3.94
N VAL A 263 14.48 4.45 3.28
CA VAL A 263 13.34 5.15 2.67
C VAL A 263 13.75 5.53 1.25
N VAL A 264 12.96 5.15 0.24
CA VAL A 264 13.30 5.35 -1.17
C VAL A 264 12.09 5.84 -1.95
N ASP A 265 12.25 6.89 -2.76
CA ASP A 265 11.25 7.25 -3.78
C ASP A 265 11.32 6.23 -4.93
N VAL A 266 10.32 5.36 -4.97
CA VAL A 266 10.24 4.30 -5.97
C VAL A 266 9.24 4.64 -7.09
N THR A 267 8.72 5.87 -7.13
CA THR A 267 7.68 6.30 -8.09
C THR A 267 8.03 5.95 -9.53
N ALA A 268 9.29 6.15 -9.92
CA ALA A 268 9.76 5.89 -11.28
C ALA A 268 9.54 4.42 -11.71
N ARG A 269 9.56 3.46 -10.79
CA ARG A 269 9.34 2.04 -11.10
C ARG A 269 7.90 1.74 -11.56
N TYR A 270 6.95 2.56 -11.12
CA TYR A 270 5.50 2.31 -11.28
C TYR A 270 4.85 3.19 -12.36
N THR A 271 5.66 3.88 -13.16
CA THR A 271 5.17 4.74 -14.25
C THR A 271 6.02 4.57 -15.50
N ARG A 272 5.36 4.64 -16.66
CA ARG A 272 5.99 4.77 -17.99
C ARG A 272 5.95 6.21 -18.50
N ASP A 273 5.26 7.12 -17.81
CA ASP A 273 5.13 8.53 -18.16
C ASP A 273 5.58 9.43 -17.00
N TRP A 274 6.90 9.43 -16.78
CA TRP A 274 7.53 10.23 -15.73
C TRP A 274 7.23 11.72 -15.87
N ALA A 275 7.17 12.24 -17.10
CA ALA A 275 6.88 13.64 -17.36
C ALA A 275 5.49 14.03 -16.85
N SER A 276 4.48 13.20 -17.10
CA SER A 276 3.12 13.40 -16.62
C SER A 276 3.03 13.31 -15.09
N VAL A 277 3.76 12.38 -14.46
CA VAL A 277 3.86 12.29 -12.99
C VAL A 277 4.41 13.58 -12.39
N LEU A 278 5.48 14.15 -12.96
CA LEU A 278 6.06 15.42 -12.49
C LEU A 278 5.05 16.58 -12.51
N THR A 279 4.15 16.63 -13.51
CA THR A 279 3.10 17.68 -13.54
C THR A 279 2.13 17.61 -12.37
N ARG A 280 1.99 16.45 -11.73
CA ARG A 280 1.09 16.22 -10.59
C ARG A 280 1.81 16.30 -9.24
N ARG A 281 3.14 16.29 -9.21
CA ARG A 281 3.96 16.39 -7.99
C ARG A 281 4.14 17.84 -7.57
N THR A 282 3.03 18.49 -7.23
CA THR A 282 2.99 19.94 -6.95
C THR A 282 3.14 20.30 -5.48
N ALA A 283 3.19 19.32 -4.57
CA ALA A 283 3.26 19.57 -3.13
C ALA A 283 4.60 20.20 -2.70
N LEU A 284 5.70 19.80 -3.36
CA LEU A 284 7.08 20.22 -3.08
C LEU A 284 7.90 20.21 -4.37
N SER A 285 9.05 20.88 -4.37
CA SER A 285 10.06 20.65 -5.41
C SER A 285 10.68 19.26 -5.25
N GLU A 286 11.22 18.72 -6.34
CA GLU A 286 11.89 17.41 -6.33
C GLU A 286 13.14 17.42 -5.44
N GLU A 287 13.85 18.55 -5.36
CA GLU A 287 15.00 18.73 -4.48
C GLU A 287 14.60 18.71 -3.00
N GLN A 288 13.48 19.35 -2.66
CA GLN A 288 12.96 19.34 -1.29
C GLN A 288 12.53 17.93 -0.88
N LEU A 289 11.83 17.21 -1.76
CA LEU A 289 11.42 15.84 -1.47
C LEU A 289 12.63 14.91 -1.34
N ALA A 290 13.59 14.98 -2.27
CA ALA A 290 14.82 14.21 -2.21
C ALA A 290 15.55 14.44 -0.88
N LYS A 291 15.58 15.70 -0.40
CA LYS A 291 16.19 16.03 0.88
C LYS A 291 15.45 15.41 2.07
N ILE A 292 14.11 15.47 2.10
CA ILE A 292 13.31 14.85 3.16
C ILE A 292 13.53 13.34 3.21
N ILE A 293 13.58 12.69 2.04
CA ILE A 293 13.80 11.24 1.92
C ILE A 293 15.22 10.88 2.38
N GLU A 294 16.24 11.61 1.91
CA GLU A 294 17.63 11.40 2.35
C GLU A 294 17.79 11.56 3.87
N ASP A 295 17.15 12.57 4.44
CA ASP A 295 17.18 12.80 5.89
C ASP A 295 16.47 11.67 6.64
N ALA A 296 15.34 11.17 6.14
CA ALA A 296 14.62 10.04 6.75
C ALA A 296 15.41 8.73 6.64
N ASP A 297 15.95 8.42 5.47
CA ASP A 297 16.82 7.27 5.24
C ASP A 297 18.05 7.30 6.14
N SER A 298 18.75 8.44 6.20
CA SER A 298 19.95 8.61 7.03
C SER A 298 19.64 8.47 8.51
N ARG A 299 18.47 8.95 8.98
CA ARG A 299 18.01 8.75 10.36
C ARG A 299 17.74 7.27 10.66
N LEU A 300 17.12 6.52 9.75
CA LEU A 300 16.83 5.10 9.96
C LEU A 300 18.09 4.23 9.94
N ARG A 301 19.00 4.54 9.03
CA ARG A 301 20.26 3.82 8.84
C ARG A 301 21.28 4.13 9.93
N GLY A 302 21.26 5.36 10.46
CA GLY A 302 22.22 5.81 11.46
C GLY A 302 23.67 5.74 10.92
N PRO A 303 24.61 5.13 11.66
CA PRO A 303 26.01 5.04 11.24
C PRO A 303 26.29 3.95 10.18
N LEU A 304 25.28 3.12 9.84
CA LEU A 304 25.48 2.00 8.93
C LEU A 304 25.73 2.51 7.49
N PRO A 305 26.55 1.81 6.68
CA PRO A 305 26.68 2.13 5.26
C PRO A 305 25.36 1.89 4.53
N ALA A 306 25.17 2.57 3.41
CA ALA A 306 24.04 2.28 2.53
C ALA A 306 24.08 0.79 2.11
N PRO A 307 22.92 0.13 1.93
CA PRO A 307 22.88 -1.23 1.42
C PRO A 307 23.62 -1.35 0.09
N ALA A 308 24.28 -2.49 -0.14
CA ALA A 308 25.10 -2.72 -1.33
C ALA A 308 24.32 -2.51 -2.64
N TRP A 309 23.02 -2.80 -2.64
CA TRP A 309 22.14 -2.64 -3.79
C TRP A 309 21.76 -1.19 -4.12
N ARG A 310 22.00 -0.22 -3.24
CA ARG A 310 21.45 1.14 -3.40
C ARG A 310 21.89 1.83 -4.68
N GLN A 311 23.16 1.69 -5.06
CA GLN A 311 23.68 2.29 -6.28
C GLN A 311 23.06 1.67 -7.54
N GLN A 312 22.84 0.35 -7.51
CA GLN A 312 22.20 -0.38 -8.60
C GLN A 312 20.73 0.01 -8.71
N GLU A 313 20.01 0.11 -7.59
CA GLU A 313 18.61 0.56 -7.56
C GLU A 313 18.45 1.98 -8.11
N GLU A 314 19.29 2.93 -7.68
CA GLU A 314 19.24 4.30 -8.19
C GLU A 314 19.44 4.32 -9.72
N SER A 315 20.37 3.51 -10.22
CA SER A 315 20.61 3.36 -11.66
C SER A 315 19.39 2.76 -12.39
N GLN A 316 18.68 1.83 -11.77
CA GLN A 316 17.44 1.25 -12.33
C GLN A 316 16.32 2.28 -12.35
N LEU A 317 16.08 2.99 -11.25
CA LEU A 317 15.06 4.03 -11.16
C LEU A 317 15.33 5.17 -12.14
N GLN A 318 16.60 5.57 -12.30
CA GLN A 318 16.98 6.58 -13.28
C GLN A 318 16.71 6.13 -14.72
N LYS A 319 16.94 4.84 -15.04
CA LYS A 319 16.55 4.28 -16.34
C LYS A 319 15.04 4.38 -16.56
N CYS A 320 14.23 4.02 -15.56
CA CYS A 320 12.77 4.13 -15.64
C CYS A 320 12.31 5.57 -15.92
N LYS A 321 12.92 6.58 -15.27
CA LYS A 321 12.60 8.01 -15.53
C LYS A 321 12.87 8.45 -16.98
N THR A 322 13.83 7.82 -17.64
CA THR A 322 14.25 8.15 -19.01
C THR A 322 13.61 7.26 -20.07
N GLN A 323 12.92 6.19 -19.67
CA GLN A 323 12.33 5.23 -20.58
C GLN A 323 11.13 5.86 -21.28
N LEU A 324 11.13 5.81 -22.62
CA LEU A 324 10.03 6.35 -23.41
C LEU A 324 8.81 5.42 -23.35
N GLU A 325 7.63 6.04 -23.35
CA GLU A 325 6.36 5.33 -23.46
C GLU A 325 6.36 4.38 -24.68
N GLY A 326 5.95 3.13 -24.46
CA GLY A 326 5.84 2.12 -25.52
C GLY A 326 7.09 1.27 -25.79
N VAL A 327 8.21 1.54 -25.11
CA VAL A 327 9.42 0.70 -25.22
C VAL A 327 9.32 -0.58 -24.38
N CYS A 328 8.55 -0.56 -23.29
CA CYS A 328 8.35 -1.73 -22.44
C CYS A 328 7.13 -2.54 -22.88
N SER A 329 7.30 -3.83 -23.13
CA SER A 329 6.17 -4.75 -23.32
C SER A 329 5.43 -4.94 -22.00
N LEU A 330 4.10 -4.77 -22.02
CA LEU A 330 3.25 -4.96 -20.86
C LEU A 330 2.86 -6.43 -20.69
N SER A 331 2.92 -6.91 -19.45
CA SER A 331 2.38 -8.22 -19.10
C SER A 331 0.84 -8.19 -19.03
N ALA A 332 0.20 -9.37 -19.13
CA ALA A 332 -1.23 -9.50 -18.91
C ALA A 332 -1.66 -9.03 -17.51
N ALA A 333 -0.76 -9.13 -16.53
CA ALA A 333 -0.99 -8.66 -15.17
C ALA A 333 -1.05 -7.13 -15.08
N GLU A 334 -0.18 -6.42 -15.82
CA GLU A 334 -0.15 -4.96 -15.85
C GLU A 334 -1.34 -4.34 -16.59
N LEU A 335 -1.95 -5.11 -17.49
CA LEU A 335 -3.18 -4.71 -18.20
C LEU A 335 -4.45 -4.98 -17.39
N CYS A 336 -4.36 -5.77 -16.32
CA CYS A 336 -5.53 -6.16 -15.54
C CYS A 336 -6.02 -4.98 -14.70
N GLY A 337 -7.34 -4.75 -14.74
CA GLY A 337 -8.00 -3.85 -13.80
C GLY A 337 -8.04 -4.42 -12.38
N ARG A 338 -8.47 -3.57 -11.44
CA ARG A 338 -8.51 -3.91 -10.02
C ARG A 338 -9.51 -5.01 -9.73
N LYS A 339 -9.11 -5.97 -8.88
CA LYS A 339 -9.97 -7.06 -8.41
C LYS A 339 -10.47 -6.86 -6.99
N SER A 340 -9.70 -6.19 -6.13
CA SER A 340 -10.10 -5.88 -4.75
C SER A 340 -11.10 -4.73 -4.64
N GLY A 341 -12.02 -4.81 -3.68
CA GLY A 341 -13.06 -3.81 -3.46
C GLY A 341 -14.35 -4.04 -4.25
N SER A 342 -15.43 -3.41 -3.79
CA SER A 342 -16.75 -3.52 -4.44
C SER A 342 -16.72 -3.06 -5.91
N ALA A 343 -17.64 -3.60 -6.72
CA ALA A 343 -17.70 -3.27 -8.14
C ALA A 343 -18.04 -1.79 -8.36
N GLU A 344 -18.95 -1.25 -7.56
CA GLU A 344 -19.37 0.14 -7.58
C GLU A 344 -18.19 1.07 -7.29
N TRP A 345 -17.43 0.77 -6.23
CA TRP A 345 -16.27 1.57 -5.82
C TRP A 345 -15.16 1.56 -6.88
N ARG A 346 -14.90 0.42 -7.50
CA ARG A 346 -13.95 0.31 -8.62
C ARG A 346 -14.43 1.09 -9.86
N GLN A 347 -15.73 1.04 -10.16
CA GLN A 347 -16.32 1.77 -11.28
C GLN A 347 -16.25 3.28 -11.08
N GLU A 348 -16.59 3.79 -9.89
CA GLU A 348 -16.52 5.22 -9.55
C GLU A 348 -15.10 5.78 -9.72
N ARG A 349 -14.09 4.95 -9.46
CA ARG A 349 -12.68 5.32 -9.59
C ARG A 349 -12.09 5.05 -10.97
N GLY A 350 -12.85 4.44 -11.89
CA GLY A 350 -12.36 4.06 -13.22
C GLY A 350 -11.35 2.91 -13.23
N GLU A 351 -11.27 2.12 -12.16
CA GLU A 351 -10.24 1.09 -11.95
C GLU A 351 -10.65 -0.30 -12.49
N LEU A 352 -11.75 -0.42 -13.24
CA LEU A 352 -12.26 -1.70 -13.75
C LEU A 352 -11.32 -2.39 -14.76
N GLY A 353 -10.58 -1.61 -15.56
CA GLY A 353 -9.57 -2.07 -16.52
C GLY A 353 -10.01 -3.26 -17.40
N ALA A 354 -9.04 -4.06 -17.85
CA ALA A 354 -9.31 -5.34 -18.51
C ALA A 354 -9.45 -6.48 -17.49
N SER A 355 -10.32 -7.45 -17.75
CA SER A 355 -10.46 -8.65 -16.89
C SER A 355 -9.58 -9.78 -17.43
N LEU A 356 -8.34 -9.88 -16.94
CA LEU A 356 -7.35 -10.88 -17.39
C LEU A 356 -6.94 -11.86 -16.27
N PRO A 357 -6.69 -13.15 -16.57
CA PRO A 357 -6.23 -14.13 -15.60
C PRO A 357 -4.74 -13.92 -15.25
N ILE A 358 -4.48 -13.02 -14.28
CA ILE A 358 -3.14 -12.72 -13.73
C ILE A 358 -2.40 -14.01 -13.36
N LEU A 359 -3.02 -14.87 -12.54
CA LEU A 359 -2.37 -16.01 -11.91
C LEU A 359 -1.91 -17.11 -12.88
N GLU A 360 -2.70 -17.41 -13.90
CA GLU A 360 -2.36 -18.40 -14.93
C GLU A 360 -1.27 -17.85 -15.86
N SER A 361 -1.35 -16.57 -16.19
CA SER A 361 -0.35 -15.91 -17.04
C SER A 361 1.03 -15.84 -16.37
N GLN A 362 1.08 -15.48 -15.09
CA GLN A 362 2.34 -15.30 -14.35
C GLN A 362 3.01 -16.63 -13.99
N ALA A 363 2.22 -17.66 -13.65
CA ALA A 363 2.75 -19.00 -13.42
C ALA A 363 3.38 -19.58 -14.69
N SER A 364 2.78 -19.34 -15.86
CA SER A 364 3.28 -19.84 -17.14
C SER A 364 4.59 -19.18 -17.59
N THR A 365 4.79 -17.89 -17.27
CA THR A 365 6.03 -17.16 -17.60
C THR A 365 7.22 -17.49 -16.69
N LEU A 366 6.96 -18.03 -15.50
CA LEU A 366 8.01 -18.38 -14.53
C LEU A 366 8.56 -19.80 -14.70
N ILE A 367 7.92 -20.63 -15.54
CA ILE A 367 8.42 -21.95 -15.93
C ILE A 367 9.40 -21.74 -17.09
N ASP A 368 10.70 -21.73 -16.79
CA ASP A 368 11.77 -21.71 -17.78
C ASP A 368 11.71 -22.99 -18.66
N PRO A 369 11.65 -22.89 -20.01
CA PRO A 369 11.77 -24.05 -20.90
C PRO A 369 13.07 -24.85 -20.71
N GLY A 370 14.10 -24.24 -20.08
CA GLY A 370 15.40 -24.86 -19.84
C GLY A 370 15.48 -25.83 -18.66
N CYS A 371 14.42 -26.00 -17.86
CA CYS A 371 14.41 -26.90 -16.69
C CYS A 371 13.55 -28.17 -16.91
N ALA A 372 13.33 -28.57 -18.16
CA ALA A 372 12.56 -29.77 -18.53
C ALA A 372 13.36 -31.09 -18.50
N GLU A 373 14.41 -31.18 -17.68
CA GLU A 373 15.10 -32.46 -17.40
C GLU A 373 15.23 -32.69 -15.90
N VAL A 374 14.11 -32.91 -15.21
CA VAL A 374 14.11 -33.76 -14.02
C VAL A 374 12.77 -34.53 -13.93
N GLU A 375 12.87 -35.78 -14.37
CA GLU A 375 12.03 -36.94 -14.04
C GLU A 375 10.52 -36.73 -13.84
N ALA A 376 9.78 -36.97 -14.92
CA ALA A 376 8.39 -37.41 -14.84
C ALA A 376 8.30 -38.77 -14.14
N ILE A 377 8.24 -38.80 -12.81
CA ILE A 377 7.60 -39.89 -12.07
C ILE A 377 6.13 -39.52 -11.91
N GLY A 378 5.42 -39.61 -13.03
CA GLY A 378 3.98 -39.50 -13.08
C GLY A 378 3.35 -40.69 -12.39
N TRP A 379 2.65 -40.41 -11.29
CA TRP A 379 1.64 -41.28 -10.70
C TRP A 379 0.52 -41.51 -11.72
N PHE A 380 0.68 -42.53 -12.57
CA PHE A 380 -0.43 -43.00 -13.41
C PHE A 380 -1.32 -43.91 -12.58
N TRP A 381 -2.49 -43.38 -12.24
CA TRP A 381 -3.66 -44.17 -11.87
C TRP A 381 -3.97 -45.15 -13.00
N VAL A 382 -3.75 -46.44 -12.74
CA VAL A 382 -4.22 -47.52 -13.60
C VAL A 382 -5.73 -47.62 -13.44
N LEU A 383 -6.48 -47.03 -14.37
CA LEU A 383 -7.83 -47.45 -14.67
C LEU A 383 -7.74 -48.72 -15.53
N VAL A 384 -7.97 -49.88 -14.93
CA VAL A 384 -8.26 -51.12 -15.66
C VAL A 384 -9.78 -51.22 -15.87
N PRO A 385 -10.30 -51.16 -17.11
CA PRO A 385 -11.62 -51.66 -17.41
C PRO A 385 -11.51 -53.02 -18.10
N GLY A 386 -12.15 -54.05 -17.54
CA GLY A 386 -12.47 -55.27 -18.28
C GLY A 386 -12.10 -56.57 -17.58
N PHE A 387 -12.92 -56.99 -16.61
CA PHE A 387 -13.01 -58.39 -16.21
C PHE A 387 -14.36 -58.95 -16.69
N ARG A 388 -14.32 -59.72 -17.78
CA ARG A 388 -15.36 -60.68 -18.16
C ARG A 388 -14.69 -61.94 -18.74
N GLY A 389 -14.79 -63.03 -17.99
CA GLY A 389 -15.12 -64.35 -18.56
C GLY A 389 -13.99 -65.30 -19.00
N LEU A 390 -13.75 -66.30 -18.14
CA LEU A 390 -13.98 -67.75 -18.39
C LEU A 390 -13.03 -68.59 -19.29
N PHE A 391 -12.69 -69.77 -18.72
CA PHE A 391 -12.15 -71.04 -19.28
C PHE A 391 -10.66 -71.04 -19.72
N GLY A 392 -9.85 -72.08 -19.44
CA GLY A 392 -10.07 -73.38 -18.82
C GLY A 392 -8.79 -74.25 -18.91
N CYS A 393 -8.78 -75.34 -18.13
CA CYS A 393 -7.81 -76.44 -18.01
C CYS A 393 -6.46 -76.17 -17.34
#